data_AF-A0A849DDC4-F1
#
_entry.id   AF-A0A849DDC4-F1
#
_cell.length_a   1.000
_cell.length_b   1.000
_cell.length_c   1.000
_cell.angle_alpha   90.00
_cell.angle_beta   90.00
_cell.angle_gamma   90.00
#
_symmetry.space_group_name_H-M   'P 1'
#
loop_
_entity.id
_entity.type
_entity.pdbx_description
1 polymer ?
#
loop_
_entity_poly.entity_id
_entity_poly.type
_entity_poly.pdbx_seq_one_letter_code
_entity_poly.pdbx_strand_id
1 'polypeptide(L)'
;MNSPIIIAVIASIATVVVFILAGKISNKWAKGAVQIFSVLFGIFLAGAISSDTAISTKSGEYFFYIMITVAILGKILGKKKSAANA
;
A
#
# COMPACT_ATOMS: atom_id res chain seq x y z
N MET A 1 -13.24 -14.04 5.65
CA MET A 1 -13.65 -13.00 4.67
C MET A 1 -13.50 -13.60 3.29
N ASN A 2 -14.55 -13.63 2.47
CA ASN A 2 -14.53 -14.41 1.22
C ASN A 2 -14.40 -13.54 -0.05
N SER A 3 -14.37 -12.22 0.09
CA SER A 3 -14.18 -11.32 -1.06
C SER A 3 -12.71 -10.92 -1.18
N PRO A 4 -12.01 -11.34 -2.24
CA PRO A 4 -10.59 -11.02 -2.43
C PRO A 4 -10.34 -9.50 -2.58
N ILE A 5 -11.33 -8.76 -3.09
CA ILE A 5 -11.26 -7.30 -3.22
C ILE A 5 -11.27 -6.64 -1.83
N ILE A 6 -12.13 -7.08 -0.92
CA ILE A 6 -12.20 -6.49 0.42
C ILE A 6 -10.90 -6.73 1.18
N ILE A 7 -10.32 -7.93 1.06
CA ILE A 7 -9.02 -8.27 1.63
C ILE A 7 -7.94 -7.32 1.11
N ALA A 8 -7.87 -7.15 -0.22
CA ALA A 8 -6.93 -6.26 -0.87
C ALA A 8 -7.07 -4.81 -0.39
N VAL A 9 -8.29 -4.29 -0.30
CA VAL A 9 -8.56 -2.93 0.17
C VAL A 9 -8.07 -2.73 1.61
N ILE A 10 -8.35 -3.67 2.51
CA ILE A 10 -7.87 -3.59 3.90
C ILE A 10 -6.34 -3.58 3.95
N ALA A 11 -5.69 -4.48 3.22
CA ALA A 11 -4.24 -4.56 3.14
C ALA A 11 -3.63 -3.25 2.58
N SER A 12 -4.21 -2.69 1.51
CA SER A 12 -3.77 -1.43 0.92
C SER A 12 -3.93 -0.25 1.88
N ILE A 13 -5.06 -0.16 2.60
CA ILE A 13 -5.26 0.90 3.61
C ILE A 13 -4.19 0.79 4.70
N ALA A 14 -3.96 -0.42 5.23
CA ALA A 14 -2.94 -0.64 6.24
C ALA A 14 -1.54 -0.23 5.75
N THR A 15 -1.17 -0.63 4.53
CA THR A 15 0.10 -0.22 3.90
C THR A 15 0.22 1.30 3.77
N VAL A 16 -0.82 1.97 3.28
CA VAL A 16 -0.80 3.44 3.08
C VAL A 16 -0.66 4.16 4.42
N VAL A 17 -1.35 3.71 5.47
CA VAL A 17 -1.22 4.27 6.82
C VAL A 17 0.23 4.14 7.32
N VAL A 18 0.82 2.96 7.23
CA VAL A 18 2.22 2.73 7.65
C VAL A 18 3.18 3.57 6.80
N PHE A 19 2.95 3.69 5.50
CA PHE A 19 3.75 4.51 4.59
C PHE A 19 3.71 6.01 4.96
N ILE A 20 2.53 6.54 5.32
CA ILE A 20 2.37 7.92 5.78
C ILE A 20 3.09 8.13 7.11
N LEU A 21 2.99 7.18 8.05
CA LEU A 21 3.71 7.24 9.33
C LEU A 21 5.22 7.22 9.13
N ALA A 22 5.74 6.45 8.16
CA ALA A 22 7.15 6.47 7.79
C ALA A 22 7.63 7.86 7.36
N GLY A 23 6.73 8.68 6.78
CA GLY A 23 7.00 10.07 6.42
C GLY A 23 7.39 10.97 7.59
N LYS A 24 7.03 10.60 8.84
CA LYS A 24 7.38 11.32 10.07
C LYS A 24 8.78 10.98 10.60
N ILE A 25 9.43 9.95 10.05
CA ILE A 25 10.78 9.53 10.48
C ILE A 25 11.81 10.49 9.90
N SER A 26 12.63 11.08 10.77
CA SER A 26 13.68 12.04 10.40
C SER A 26 14.86 11.40 9.68
N ASN A 27 15.24 10.18 10.08
CA ASN A 27 16.34 9.44 9.45
C ASN A 27 15.93 8.89 8.07
N LYS A 28 16.62 9.34 7.02
CA LYS A 28 16.37 8.96 5.63
C LYS A 28 16.43 7.45 5.37
N TRP A 29 17.37 6.75 6.03
CA TRP A 29 17.53 5.29 5.87
C TRP A 29 16.38 4.54 6.55
N ALA A 30 16.03 4.93 7.77
CA ALA A 30 14.92 4.34 8.50
C ALA A 30 13.58 4.60 7.79
N LYS A 31 13.39 5.82 7.27
CA LYS A 31 12.22 6.16 6.44
C LYS A 31 12.11 5.24 5.21
N GLY A 32 13.19 5.11 4.44
CA GLY A 32 13.22 4.25 3.26
C GLY A 32 12.93 2.79 3.60
N ALA A 33 13.55 2.27 4.66
CA ALA A 33 13.32 0.92 5.14
C ALA A 33 11.84 0.69 5.50
N VAL A 34 11.26 1.56 6.35
CA VAL A 34 9.85 1.42 6.78
C VAL A 34 8.89 1.54 5.59
N GLN A 35 9.18 2.39 4.60
CA GLN A 35 8.38 2.46 3.38
C GLN A 35 8.40 1.14 2.60
N ILE A 36 9.56 0.52 2.44
CA ILE A 36 9.67 -0.80 1.76
C ILE A 36 8.94 -1.88 2.57
N PHE A 37 9.18 -1.92 3.89
CA PHE A 37 8.52 -2.88 4.78
C PHE A 37 7.00 -2.69 4.83
N SER A 38 6.48 -1.49 4.64
CA SER A 38 5.02 -1.25 4.59
C SER A 38 4.34 -1.96 3.41
N VAL A 39 5.03 -2.07 2.27
CA VAL A 39 4.53 -2.77 1.08
C VAL A 39 4.60 -4.28 1.31
N LEU A 40 5.72 -4.78 1.83
CA LEU A 40 5.88 -6.20 2.19
C LEU A 40 4.83 -6.63 3.23
N PHE A 41 4.58 -5.78 4.21
CA PHE A 41 3.54 -5.99 5.22
C PHE A 41 2.15 -6.10 4.59
N GLY A 42 1.81 -5.24 3.62
CA GLY A 42 0.55 -5.33 2.88
C GLY A 42 0.37 -6.64 2.12
N ILE A 43 1.42 -7.09 1.44
CA ILE A 43 1.41 -8.38 0.72
C ILE A 43 1.20 -9.53 1.70
N PHE A 44 1.91 -9.52 2.82
CA PHE A 44 1.73 -10.52 3.88
C PHE A 44 0.30 -10.50 4.44
N LEU A 45 -0.25 -9.32 4.71
CA LEU A 45 -1.60 -9.15 5.22
C LEU A 45 -2.65 -9.69 4.24
N ALA A 46 -2.52 -9.35 2.95
CA ALA A 46 -3.42 -9.84 1.90
C ALA A 46 -3.39 -11.37 1.78
N GLY A 47 -2.22 -11.98 2.02
CA GLY A 47 -2.06 -13.42 2.02
C GLY A 47 -2.59 -14.11 3.29
N ALA A 48 -2.44 -13.48 4.45
CA ALA A 48 -2.76 -14.07 5.76
C ALA A 48 -4.25 -14.01 6.15
N ILE A 49 -5.03 -13.10 5.55
CA ILE A 49 -6.46 -12.92 5.89
C ILE A 49 -7.34 -14.05 5.32
N SER A 50 -6.89 -14.75 4.27
CA SER A 50 -7.63 -15.86 3.66
C SER A 50 -6.92 -17.19 3.90
N SER A 51 -7.66 -18.18 4.40
CA SER A 51 -7.22 -19.57 4.49
C SER A 51 -7.32 -20.32 3.15
N ASP A 52 -8.06 -19.77 2.18
CA ASP A 52 -8.19 -20.30 0.82
C ASP A 52 -7.10 -19.70 -0.08
N THR A 53 -6.33 -20.57 -0.73
CA THR A 53 -5.21 -20.21 -1.62
C THR A 53 -5.66 -19.45 -2.87
N ALA A 54 -6.81 -19.80 -3.46
CA ALA A 54 -7.33 -19.12 -4.65
C ALA A 54 -7.76 -17.68 -4.34
N ILE A 55 -8.44 -17.49 -3.19
CA ILE A 55 -8.82 -16.15 -2.71
C ILE A 55 -7.56 -15.36 -2.34
N SER A 56 -6.57 -15.99 -1.71
CA SER A 56 -5.30 -15.36 -1.33
C SER A 56 -4.54 -14.82 -2.54
N THR A 57 -4.40 -15.62 -3.61
CA THR A 57 -3.75 -15.18 -4.85
C THR A 57 -4.48 -13.99 -5.49
N LYS A 58 -5.81 -14.06 -5.61
CA LYS A 58 -6.62 -12.95 -6.17
C LYS A 58 -6.53 -11.68 -5.33
N SER A 59 -6.48 -11.83 -4.00
CA SER A 59 -6.30 -10.70 -3.09
C SER A 59 -4.95 -10.01 -3.27
N GLY A 60 -3.88 -10.80 -3.47
CA GLY A 60 -2.55 -10.27 -3.79
C GLY A 60 -2.50 -9.51 -5.11
N GLU A 61 -3.15 -10.04 -6.16
CA GLU A 61 -3.28 -9.36 -7.46
C GLU A 61 -4.01 -8.01 -7.31
N TYR A 62 -5.18 -8.00 -6.65
CA TYR A 62 -5.94 -6.77 -6.44
C TYR A 62 -5.17 -5.76 -5.58
N PHE A 63 -4.47 -6.21 -4.54
CA PHE A 63 -3.61 -5.34 -3.73
C PHE A 63 -2.58 -4.64 -4.61
N PHE A 64 -1.92 -5.37 -5.51
CA PHE A 64 -0.95 -4.81 -6.44
C PHE A 64 -1.56 -3.75 -7.35
N TYR A 65 -2.73 -4.02 -7.94
CA TYR A 65 -3.44 -3.05 -8.78
C TYR A 65 -3.82 -1.78 -8.01
N ILE A 66 -4.31 -1.92 -6.77
CA ILE A 66 -4.63 -0.78 -5.91
C ILE A 66 -3.36 0.03 -5.61
N MET A 67 -2.26 -0.62 -5.21
CA MET A 67 -1.01 0.07 -4.88
C MET A 67 -0.38 0.79 -6.08
N ILE A 68 -0.43 0.19 -7.27
CA ILE A 68 0.00 0.86 -8.51
C ILE A 68 -0.87 2.09 -8.78
N THR A 69 -2.19 1.95 -8.65
CA THR A 69 -3.13 3.06 -8.85
C THR A 69 -2.86 4.19 -7.85
N VAL A 70 -2.65 3.86 -6.57
CA VAL A 70 -2.30 4.82 -5.52
C VAL A 70 -0.97 5.52 -5.82
N ALA A 71 0.05 4.80 -6.29
CA ALA A 71 1.34 5.38 -6.66
C ALA A 71 1.22 6.34 -7.85
N ILE A 72 0.45 5.98 -8.88
CA ILE A 72 0.17 6.83 -10.04
C ILE A 72 -0.60 8.08 -9.62
N LEU A 73 -1.68 7.91 -8.84
CA LEU A 73 -2.47 9.02 -8.31
C LEU A 73 -1.63 9.95 -7.43
N GLY A 74 -0.78 9.39 -6.57
CA GLY A 74 0.16 10.15 -5.74
C GLY A 74 1.13 10.98 -6.59
N LYS A 75 1.63 10.43 -7.70
CA LYS A 75 2.51 11.17 -8.64
C LYS A 75 1.76 12.29 -9.37
N ILE A 76 0.52 12.06 -9.81
CA ILE A 76 -0.29 13.06 -10.51
C ILE A 76 -0.70 14.19 -9.55
N LEU A 77 -1.25 13.84 -8.38
CA LEU A 77 -1.76 14.80 -7.40
C LEU A 77 -0.62 15.54 -6.67
N GLY A 78 0.49 14.86 -6.40
CA GLY A 78 1.69 15.48 -5.82
C GLY A 78 2.30 16.54 -6.74
N LYS A 79 2.31 16.31 -8.06
CA LYS A 79 2.73 17.31 -9.04
C LYS A 79 1.84 18.54 -9.05
N LYS A 80 0.50 18.39 -8.96
CA LYS A 80 -0.42 19.52 -8.86
C LYS A 80 -0.12 20.40 -7.64
N LYS A 81 0.21 19.80 -6.49
CA LYS A 81 0.52 20.55 -5.27
C LYS A 81 1.86 21.31 -5.36
N SER A 82 2.82 20.79 -6.13
CA SER A 82 4.10 21.48 -6.38
C SER A 82 3.96 22.63 -7.39
N ALA A 83 3.01 22.54 -8.32
CA ALA A 83 2.76 23.58 -9.32
C ALA A 83 1.84 24.70 -8.83
N ALA A 84 1.00 24.44 -7.83
CA ALA A 84 0.12 25.46 -7.23
C ALA A 84 0.82 26.33 -6.16
N ASN A 85 2.02 25.93 -5.72
CA ASN A 85 2.82 26.63 -4.71
C ASN A 85 4.14 27.21 -5.27
N ALA A 86 4.30 27.21 -6.60
CA ALA A 86 5.39 27.84 -7.32
C ALA A 86 4.87 29.08 -8.03
#